data_AF-A0A0D6MCP7-F1
#
_entry.id   AF-A0A0D6MCP7-F1
#
_cell.length_a   1.000
_cell.length_b   1.000
_cell.length_c   1.000
_cell.angle_alpha   90.00
_cell.angle_beta   90.00
_cell.angle_gamma   90.00
#
_symmetry.space_group_name_H-M   'P 1'
#
loop_
_entity.id
_entity.type
_entity.pdbx_description
1 polymer ?
#
loop_
_entity_poly.entity_id
_entity_poly.type
_entity_poly.pdbx_seq_one_letter_code
_entity_poly.pdbx_strand_id
1 'polypeptide(L)'
;MKVCTDLRTAMMNDGNLILKRAADMDDSHYQYRTLLLSRNLTVERGIALRHLSTYESSTSATGVALATFSLASAVGIALYTMHKYDFNATTFYCSGATKATMFEVSVSSYAIVAFEAIIIVVFGFVYHLNVKRSNVFDIRAKYQAKENLVVLRLLIPVVLFHFVVFFCFMVANGIASSIRHLFATDYAFRAYVAAVYLVPIYTLGSPLLMWWILRRHRESRSKDLLRISAKIKDENDIYFSNYAWNTK
;
A
#
# COMPACT_ATOMS: atom_id res chain seq x y z
N MET A 1 -40.13 17.57 -35.75
CA MET A 1 -38.66 17.58 -35.81
C MET A 1 -37.95 18.14 -34.56
N LYS A 2 -38.64 18.82 -33.62
CA LYS A 2 -38.05 19.30 -32.34
C LYS A 2 -37.85 18.21 -31.26
N VAL A 3 -38.65 17.14 -31.29
CA VAL A 3 -38.65 16.09 -30.24
C VAL A 3 -37.43 15.16 -30.33
N CYS A 4 -36.78 15.06 -31.48
CA CYS A 4 -35.63 14.15 -31.67
C CYS A 4 -34.29 14.79 -31.24
N THR A 5 -34.22 16.11 -31.18
CA THR A 5 -33.01 16.85 -30.76
C THR A 5 -32.87 16.90 -29.23
N ASP A 6 -34.00 16.94 -28.50
CA ASP A 6 -34.03 16.92 -27.03
C ASP A 6 -33.69 15.54 -26.45
N LEU A 7 -34.10 14.44 -27.10
CA LEU A 7 -33.75 13.09 -26.65
C LEU A 7 -32.24 12.79 -26.80
N ARG A 8 -31.61 13.38 -27.82
CA ARG A 8 -30.16 13.22 -28.08
C ARG A 8 -29.30 14.01 -27.10
N THR A 9 -29.78 15.16 -26.63
CA THR A 9 -29.10 15.95 -25.58
C THR A 9 -29.31 15.35 -24.20
N ALA A 10 -30.48 14.76 -23.91
CA ALA A 10 -30.70 13.98 -22.68
C ALA A 10 -29.79 12.73 -22.61
N MET A 11 -29.69 11.97 -23.71
CA MET A 11 -28.83 10.77 -23.75
C MET A 11 -27.32 11.05 -23.74
N MET A 12 -26.86 12.17 -24.32
CA MET A 12 -25.45 12.58 -24.19
C MET A 12 -25.09 13.05 -22.79
N ASN A 13 -26.04 13.64 -22.05
CA ASN A 13 -25.84 13.99 -20.65
C ASN A 13 -25.77 12.73 -19.77
N ASP A 14 -26.64 11.74 -19.98
CA ASP A 14 -26.61 10.49 -19.22
C ASP A 14 -25.38 9.61 -19.52
N GLY A 15 -24.93 9.55 -20.79
CA GLY A 15 -23.72 8.83 -21.16
C GLY A 15 -22.45 9.42 -20.52
N ASN A 16 -22.33 10.75 -20.50
CA ASN A 16 -21.25 11.44 -19.79
C ASN A 16 -21.39 11.30 -18.27
N LEU A 17 -22.60 11.21 -17.72
CA LEU A 17 -22.83 11.01 -16.29
C LEU A 17 -22.40 9.61 -15.82
N ILE A 18 -22.63 8.58 -16.65
CA ILE A 18 -22.23 7.20 -16.36
C ILE A 18 -20.71 7.02 -16.50
N LEU A 19 -20.09 7.60 -17.54
CA LEU A 19 -18.62 7.58 -17.69
C LEU A 19 -17.90 8.38 -16.60
N LYS A 20 -18.48 9.50 -16.16
CA LYS A 20 -17.97 10.29 -15.04
C LYS A 20 -18.19 9.58 -13.70
N ARG A 21 -19.30 8.84 -13.52
CA ARG A 21 -19.51 7.93 -12.38
C ARG A 21 -18.48 6.80 -12.35
N ALA A 22 -18.12 6.22 -13.49
CA ALA A 22 -17.11 5.16 -13.56
C ALA A 22 -15.71 5.69 -13.18
N ALA A 23 -15.34 6.89 -13.66
CA ALA A 23 -14.06 7.52 -13.35
C ALA A 23 -13.92 7.96 -11.87
N ASP A 24 -14.98 8.52 -11.27
CA ASP A 24 -14.98 8.95 -9.85
C ASP A 24 -15.04 7.76 -8.88
N MET A 25 -15.71 6.66 -9.28
CA MET A 25 -15.81 5.44 -8.48
C MET A 25 -14.50 4.64 -8.50
N ASP A 26 -13.72 4.73 -9.57
CA ASP A 26 -12.41 4.08 -9.68
C ASP A 26 -11.38 4.72 -8.72
N ASP A 27 -11.27 6.04 -8.68
CA ASP A 27 -10.16 6.71 -7.97
C ASP A 27 -10.22 6.51 -6.44
N SER A 28 -11.42 6.58 -5.87
CA SER A 28 -11.70 6.27 -4.46
C SER A 28 -11.39 4.80 -4.17
N HIS A 29 -11.82 3.90 -5.06
CA HIS A 29 -11.71 2.46 -4.90
C HIS A 29 -10.25 1.97 -5.04
N TYR A 30 -9.42 2.62 -5.86
CA TYR A 30 -7.97 2.35 -5.93
C TYR A 30 -7.24 2.76 -4.66
N GLN A 31 -7.61 3.91 -4.06
CA GLN A 31 -7.00 4.38 -2.83
C GLN A 31 -7.28 3.42 -1.66
N TYR A 32 -8.53 2.96 -1.51
CA TYR A 32 -8.89 1.93 -0.52
C TYR A 32 -8.24 0.57 -0.83
N ARG A 33 -8.22 0.12 -2.10
CA ARG A 33 -7.59 -1.16 -2.51
C ARG A 33 -6.10 -1.22 -2.19
N THR A 34 -5.37 -0.13 -2.39
CA THR A 34 -3.93 -0.10 -2.12
C THR A 34 -3.63 -0.10 -0.62
N LEU A 35 -4.44 0.62 0.18
CA LEU A 35 -4.43 0.58 1.65
C LEU A 35 -4.78 -0.80 2.23
N LEU A 36 -5.66 -1.55 1.57
CA LEU A 36 -6.04 -2.90 1.99
C LEU A 36 -4.93 -3.91 1.72
N LEU A 37 -4.24 -3.78 0.59
CA LEU A 37 -3.10 -4.63 0.25
C LEU A 37 -1.93 -4.42 1.22
N SER A 38 -1.61 -3.16 1.60
CA SER A 38 -0.57 -2.87 2.59
C SER A 38 -0.94 -3.37 3.99
N ARG A 39 -2.21 -3.19 4.42
CA ARG A 39 -2.73 -3.71 5.70
C ARG A 39 -2.65 -5.24 5.78
N ASN A 40 -3.14 -5.94 4.77
CA ASN A 40 -3.17 -7.41 4.76
C ASN A 40 -1.76 -7.98 4.84
N LEU A 41 -0.85 -7.45 4.02
CA LEU A 41 0.52 -7.91 4.01
C LEU A 41 1.20 -7.67 5.37
N THR A 42 0.89 -6.56 6.06
CA THR A 42 1.47 -6.28 7.37
C THR A 42 0.92 -7.19 8.46
N VAL A 43 -0.39 -7.44 8.47
CA VAL A 43 -1.04 -8.28 9.48
C VAL A 43 -0.71 -9.75 9.26
N GLU A 44 -0.68 -10.22 8.01
CA GLU A 44 -0.23 -11.57 7.64
C GLU A 44 1.20 -11.81 8.11
N ARG A 45 2.11 -10.85 7.89
CA ARG A 45 3.51 -10.95 8.33
C ARG A 45 3.65 -10.83 9.84
N GLY A 46 2.83 -10.03 10.51
CA GLY A 46 2.78 -9.96 11.98
C GLY A 46 2.30 -11.26 12.63
N ILE A 47 1.30 -11.91 12.05
CA ILE A 47 0.74 -13.19 12.53
C ILE A 47 1.70 -14.35 12.26
N ALA A 48 2.30 -14.39 11.06
CA ALA A 48 3.35 -15.35 10.72
C ALA A 48 4.52 -15.29 11.72
N LEU A 49 4.79 -14.10 12.28
CA LEU A 49 5.84 -13.89 13.26
C LEU A 49 5.48 -14.32 14.67
N ARG A 50 4.22 -14.12 15.08
CA ARG A 50 3.78 -14.43 16.45
C ARG A 50 3.53 -15.92 16.65
N HIS A 51 3.13 -16.66 15.61
CA HIS A 51 2.73 -18.07 15.71
C HIS A 51 3.62 -19.01 14.90
N LEU A 52 4.93 -18.76 14.82
CA LEU A 52 5.88 -19.51 13.98
C LEU A 52 5.80 -21.06 14.10
N SER A 53 5.50 -21.60 15.29
CA SER A 53 5.39 -23.06 15.52
C SER A 53 4.04 -23.65 15.10
N THR A 54 2.98 -22.84 15.05
CA THR A 54 1.60 -23.24 14.72
C THR A 54 1.18 -22.75 13.34
N TYR A 55 1.99 -21.85 12.75
CA TYR A 55 1.72 -21.22 11.47
C TYR A 55 1.79 -22.24 10.33
N GLU A 56 2.75 -23.18 10.35
CA GLU A 56 2.83 -24.25 9.35
C GLU A 56 1.53 -25.10 9.28
N SER A 57 0.83 -25.30 10.40
CA SER A 57 -0.43 -26.05 10.43
C SER A 57 -1.69 -25.19 10.22
N SER A 58 -1.57 -23.85 10.26
CA SER A 58 -2.69 -22.89 10.24
C SER A 58 -2.55 -21.85 9.10
N THR A 59 -1.81 -22.20 8.06
CA THR A 59 -1.41 -21.29 6.97
C THR A 59 -2.59 -20.80 6.12
N SER A 60 -3.53 -21.67 5.76
CA SER A 60 -4.61 -21.31 4.84
C SER A 60 -5.74 -20.54 5.52
N ALA A 61 -6.21 -20.99 6.68
CA ALA A 61 -7.37 -20.41 7.35
C ALA A 61 -7.12 -18.98 7.86
N THR A 62 -5.92 -18.71 8.42
CA THR A 62 -5.58 -17.39 8.93
C THR A 62 -5.40 -16.37 7.82
N GLY A 63 -4.71 -16.74 6.72
CA GLY A 63 -4.58 -15.88 5.53
C GLY A 63 -5.93 -15.55 4.91
N VAL A 64 -6.82 -16.55 4.76
CA VAL A 64 -8.18 -16.36 4.26
C VAL A 64 -8.99 -15.46 5.19
N ALA A 65 -8.94 -15.66 6.51
CA ALA A 65 -9.66 -14.83 7.48
C ALA A 65 -9.23 -13.35 7.45
N LEU A 66 -7.94 -13.08 7.25
CA LEU A 66 -7.43 -11.71 7.12
C LEU A 66 -7.87 -11.08 5.79
N ALA A 67 -7.75 -11.83 4.70
CA ALA A 67 -8.20 -11.37 3.40
C ALA A 67 -9.71 -11.06 3.41
N THR A 68 -10.53 -11.94 3.99
CA THR A 68 -11.98 -11.70 4.10
C THR A 68 -12.30 -10.52 5.02
N PHE A 69 -11.63 -10.41 6.18
CA PHE A 69 -11.80 -9.27 7.08
C PHE A 69 -11.47 -7.94 6.39
N SER A 70 -10.36 -7.89 5.65
CA SER A 70 -9.98 -6.69 4.91
C SER A 70 -11.00 -6.32 3.84
N LEU A 71 -11.46 -7.29 3.04
CA LEU A 71 -12.46 -7.07 2.01
C LEU A 71 -13.78 -6.60 2.62
N ALA A 72 -14.20 -7.21 3.73
CA ALA A 72 -15.39 -6.80 4.45
C ALA A 72 -15.24 -5.38 5.01
N SER A 73 -14.08 -5.03 5.56
CA SER A 73 -13.82 -3.67 6.06
C SER A 73 -13.81 -2.63 4.93
N ALA A 74 -13.29 -2.99 3.76
CA ALA A 74 -13.29 -2.17 2.56
C ALA A 74 -14.70 -1.86 2.07
N VAL A 75 -15.48 -2.92 1.90
CA VAL A 75 -16.87 -2.84 1.46
C VAL A 75 -17.69 -2.08 2.48
N GLY A 76 -17.48 -2.33 3.78
CA GLY A 76 -18.15 -1.61 4.86
C GLY A 76 -17.87 -0.11 4.83
N ILE A 77 -16.61 0.30 4.65
CA ILE A 77 -16.25 1.72 4.50
C ILE A 77 -16.88 2.32 3.23
N ALA A 78 -16.80 1.61 2.10
CA ALA A 78 -17.39 2.07 0.84
C ALA A 78 -18.92 2.29 0.98
N LEU A 79 -19.65 1.29 1.51
CA LEU A 79 -21.08 1.39 1.76
C LEU A 79 -21.43 2.51 2.74
N TYR A 80 -20.63 2.68 3.81
CA TYR A 80 -20.79 3.76 4.76
C TYR A 80 -20.63 5.13 4.09
N THR A 81 -19.62 5.31 3.24
CA THR A 81 -19.40 6.57 2.50
C THR A 81 -20.48 6.83 1.45
N MET A 82 -21.05 5.79 0.83
CA MET A 82 -22.11 5.93 -0.17
C MET A 82 -23.49 6.20 0.44
N HIS A 83 -23.77 5.72 1.66
CA HIS A 83 -25.09 5.85 2.27
C HIS A 83 -25.54 7.31 2.46
N LYS A 84 -24.59 8.25 2.65
CA LYS A 84 -24.88 9.69 2.81
C LYS A 84 -24.64 10.50 1.55
N TYR A 85 -24.43 9.84 0.42
CA TYR A 85 -24.12 10.50 -0.83
C TYR A 85 -25.39 11.06 -1.48
N ASP A 86 -25.47 12.39 -1.60
CA ASP A 86 -26.55 13.05 -2.33
C ASP A 86 -26.21 13.10 -3.82
N PHE A 87 -26.91 12.31 -4.63
CA PHE A 87 -26.73 12.25 -6.08
C PHE A 87 -27.21 13.50 -6.81
N ASN A 88 -28.02 14.35 -6.17
CA ASN A 88 -28.53 15.59 -6.76
C ASN A 88 -27.63 16.79 -6.47
N ALA A 89 -26.71 16.68 -5.51
CA ALA A 89 -25.81 17.77 -5.14
C ALA A 89 -24.64 17.92 -6.13
N THR A 90 -24.22 19.16 -6.39
CA THR A 90 -23.04 19.42 -7.20
C THR A 90 -21.77 18.98 -6.46
N THR A 91 -21.06 18.03 -7.04
CA THR A 91 -19.80 17.52 -6.48
C THR A 91 -18.69 18.55 -6.66
N PHE A 92 -17.82 18.67 -5.66
CA PHE A 92 -16.68 19.59 -5.69
C PHE A 92 -15.39 18.91 -6.16
N TYR A 93 -15.38 17.57 -6.18
CA TYR A 93 -14.22 16.72 -6.43
C TYR A 93 -14.58 15.52 -7.30
N CYS A 94 -13.58 14.95 -7.99
CA CYS A 94 -13.67 13.60 -8.56
C CYS A 94 -13.79 12.49 -7.49
N SER A 95 -13.62 12.84 -6.20
CA SER A 95 -13.90 11.93 -5.09
C SER A 95 -15.39 11.97 -4.67
N GLY A 96 -16.25 12.69 -5.40
CA GLY A 96 -17.66 12.85 -5.07
C GLY A 96 -17.97 13.64 -3.78
N ALA A 97 -16.98 14.23 -3.13
CA ALA A 97 -17.22 14.96 -1.88
C ALA A 97 -18.08 16.22 -2.11
N THR A 98 -19.16 16.34 -1.33
CA THR A 98 -20.05 17.51 -1.28
C THR A 98 -19.69 18.36 -0.06
N LYS A 99 -20.17 19.62 0.01
CA LYS A 99 -19.95 20.49 1.18
C LYS A 99 -20.42 19.82 2.49
N ALA A 100 -21.48 19.03 2.44
CA ALA A 100 -22.02 18.32 3.61
C ALA A 100 -21.17 17.11 4.02
N THR A 101 -20.57 16.38 3.08
CA THR A 101 -19.79 15.17 3.37
C THR A 101 -18.30 15.44 3.58
N MET A 102 -17.81 16.65 3.29
CA MET A 102 -16.40 17.02 3.41
C MET A 102 -15.82 16.80 4.82
N PHE A 103 -16.60 17.10 5.87
CA PHE A 103 -16.16 16.87 7.25
C PHE A 103 -16.01 15.38 7.56
N GLU A 104 -17.01 14.57 7.18
CA GLU A 104 -17.00 13.12 7.42
C GLU A 104 -15.86 12.42 6.65
N VAL A 105 -15.63 12.82 5.40
CA VAL A 105 -14.52 12.34 4.57
C VAL A 105 -13.16 12.74 5.15
N SER A 106 -13.06 13.94 5.74
CA SER A 106 -11.83 14.37 6.40
C SER A 106 -11.55 13.54 7.65
N VAL A 107 -12.58 13.30 8.49
CA VAL A 107 -12.47 12.48 9.70
C VAL A 107 -12.04 11.05 9.36
N SER A 108 -12.67 10.43 8.36
CA SER A 108 -12.28 9.08 7.93
C SER A 108 -10.84 9.04 7.41
N SER A 109 -10.41 10.05 6.66
CA SER A 109 -9.04 10.15 6.14
C SER A 109 -8.00 10.33 7.25
N TYR A 110 -8.30 11.13 8.29
CA TYR A 110 -7.45 11.23 9.48
C TYR A 110 -7.36 9.91 10.25
N ALA A 111 -8.47 9.19 10.38
CA ALA A 111 -8.48 7.87 11.00
C ALA A 111 -7.59 6.89 10.24
N ILE A 112 -7.64 6.90 8.89
CA ILE A 112 -6.79 6.06 8.05
C ILE A 112 -5.30 6.36 8.31
N VAL A 113 -4.88 7.63 8.34
CA VAL A 113 -3.49 7.99 8.63
C VAL A 113 -3.07 7.57 10.04
N ALA A 114 -3.95 7.72 11.03
CA ALA A 114 -3.67 7.25 12.40
C ALA A 114 -3.47 5.72 12.43
N PHE A 115 -4.29 4.96 11.69
CA PHE A 115 -4.12 3.52 11.56
C PHE A 115 -2.81 3.14 10.85
N GLU A 116 -2.43 3.84 9.78
CA GLU A 116 -1.15 3.64 9.09
C GLU A 116 0.04 3.91 10.04
N ALA A 117 -0.03 4.95 10.86
CA ALA A 117 0.99 5.22 11.87
C ALA A 117 1.12 4.08 12.89
N ILE A 118 -0.01 3.55 13.39
CA ILE A 118 -0.02 2.38 14.28
C ILE A 118 0.63 1.17 13.59
N ILE A 119 0.31 0.94 12.31
CA ILE A 119 0.88 -0.15 11.52
C ILE A 119 2.39 -0.04 11.44
N ILE A 120 2.94 1.15 11.18
CA ILE A 120 4.38 1.39 11.15
C ILE A 120 5.03 1.07 12.50
N VAL A 121 4.41 1.49 13.61
CA VAL A 121 4.91 1.20 14.96
C VAL A 121 4.93 -0.32 15.23
N VAL A 122 3.83 -1.00 14.93
CA VAL A 122 3.74 -2.47 15.05
C VAL A 122 4.79 -3.15 14.17
N PHE A 123 4.97 -2.68 12.94
CA PHE A 123 5.94 -3.22 12.00
C PHE A 123 7.37 -3.04 12.49
N GLY A 124 7.71 -1.87 13.04
CA GLY A 124 9.00 -1.59 13.66
C GLY A 124 9.27 -2.48 14.88
N PHE A 125 8.26 -2.68 15.73
CA PHE A 125 8.36 -3.60 16.87
C PHE A 125 8.61 -5.04 16.42
N VAL A 126 7.84 -5.52 15.45
CA VAL A 126 8.00 -6.85 14.84
C VAL A 126 9.40 -6.98 14.23
N TYR A 127 9.89 -5.99 13.49
CA TYR A 127 11.25 -5.96 12.95
C TYR A 127 12.30 -6.12 14.04
N HIS A 128 12.18 -5.35 15.13
CA HIS A 128 13.11 -5.42 16.26
C HIS A 128 13.13 -6.81 16.92
N LEU A 129 11.96 -7.43 17.11
CA LEU A 129 11.86 -8.78 17.64
C LEU A 129 12.53 -9.82 16.73
N ASN A 130 12.39 -9.70 15.40
CA ASN A 130 13.06 -10.59 14.46
C ASN A 130 14.58 -10.45 14.51
N VAL A 131 15.08 -9.22 14.58
CA VAL A 131 16.53 -8.97 14.71
C VAL A 131 17.05 -9.62 15.98
N LYS A 132 16.37 -9.42 17.12
CA LYS A 132 16.73 -10.04 18.39
C LYS A 132 16.71 -11.58 18.32
N ARG A 133 15.68 -12.15 17.69
CA ARG A 133 15.52 -13.61 17.55
C ARG A 133 16.54 -14.24 16.59
N SER A 134 17.03 -13.49 15.61
CA SER A 134 18.05 -13.97 14.67
C SER A 134 19.41 -14.27 15.32
N ASN A 135 19.62 -13.83 16.57
CA ASN A 135 20.81 -14.09 17.38
C ASN A 135 20.71 -15.36 18.26
N VAL A 136 19.56 -16.04 18.30
CA VAL A 136 19.38 -17.28 19.08
C VAL A 136 20.02 -18.47 18.35
N PHE A 137 20.56 -19.43 19.11
CA PHE A 137 21.33 -20.57 18.60
C PHE A 137 20.51 -21.68 17.91
N ASP A 138 19.18 -21.61 17.94
CA ASP A 138 18.33 -22.58 17.22
C ASP A 138 18.38 -22.33 15.70
N ILE A 139 18.89 -23.31 14.96
CA ILE A 139 19.11 -23.27 13.51
C ILE A 139 17.80 -23.02 12.76
N ARG A 140 16.70 -23.68 13.18
CA ARG A 140 15.40 -23.57 12.49
C ARG A 140 14.82 -22.18 12.69
N ALA A 141 14.78 -21.72 13.94
CA ALA A 141 14.28 -20.39 14.29
C ALA A 141 15.11 -19.27 13.63
N LYS A 142 16.43 -19.45 13.53
CA LYS A 142 17.34 -18.50 12.88
C LYS A 142 17.10 -18.40 11.38
N TYR A 143 16.87 -19.53 10.69
CA TYR A 143 16.57 -19.53 9.27
C TYR A 143 15.25 -18.80 8.98
N GLN A 144 14.19 -19.15 9.71
CA GLN A 144 12.87 -18.51 9.58
C GLN A 144 12.92 -17.01 9.89
N ALA A 145 13.65 -16.59 10.94
CA ALA A 145 13.83 -15.18 11.27
C ALA A 145 14.59 -14.42 10.17
N LYS A 146 15.60 -15.02 9.55
CA LYS A 146 16.33 -14.42 8.43
C LYS A 146 15.46 -14.24 7.20
N GLU A 147 14.66 -15.24 6.85
CA GLU A 147 13.73 -15.15 5.72
C GLU A 147 12.70 -14.05 5.95
N ASN A 148 12.09 -13.99 7.13
CA ASN A 148 11.16 -12.93 7.51
C ASN A 148 11.83 -11.55 7.48
N LEU A 149 13.07 -11.40 7.95
CA LEU A 149 13.80 -10.12 7.90
C LEU A 149 14.04 -9.64 6.47
N VAL A 150 14.29 -10.53 5.52
CA VAL A 150 14.46 -10.17 4.11
C VAL A 150 13.16 -9.61 3.56
N VAL A 151 12.03 -10.29 3.81
CA VAL A 151 10.71 -9.83 3.38
C VAL A 151 10.34 -8.50 4.04
N LEU A 152 10.55 -8.38 5.35
CA LEU A 152 10.29 -7.14 6.08
C LEU A 152 11.11 -5.99 5.52
N ARG A 153 12.41 -6.19 5.24
CA ARG A 153 13.29 -5.17 4.66
C ARG A 153 12.82 -4.68 3.30
N LEU A 154 12.21 -5.55 2.49
CA LEU A 154 11.61 -5.17 1.20
C LEU A 154 10.32 -4.35 1.39
N LEU A 155 9.56 -4.65 2.45
CA LEU A 155 8.28 -4.00 2.72
C LEU A 155 8.41 -2.63 3.42
N ILE A 156 9.42 -2.43 4.28
CA ILE A 156 9.69 -1.14 4.96
C ILE A 156 9.63 0.07 4.00
N PRO A 157 10.40 0.12 2.89
CA PRO A 157 10.41 1.29 2.02
C PRO A 157 9.06 1.54 1.33
N VAL A 158 8.29 0.48 1.05
CA VAL A 158 6.97 0.59 0.42
C VAL A 158 5.96 1.21 1.41
N VAL A 159 5.92 0.71 2.65
CA VAL A 159 5.02 1.23 3.69
C VAL A 159 5.40 2.67 4.06
N LEU A 160 6.69 2.97 4.21
CA LEU A 160 7.14 4.33 4.49
C LEU A 160 6.80 5.31 3.36
N PHE A 161 7.01 4.91 2.10
CA PHE A 161 6.64 5.73 0.95
C PHE A 161 5.14 6.01 0.94
N HIS A 162 4.30 4.99 1.15
CA HIS A 162 2.86 5.15 1.23
C HIS A 162 2.48 6.14 2.34
N PHE A 163 2.97 5.95 3.56
CA PHE A 163 2.70 6.83 4.69
C PHE A 163 3.13 8.27 4.43
N VAL A 164 4.34 8.49 3.91
CA VAL A 164 4.84 9.86 3.63
C VAL A 164 3.96 10.56 2.60
N VAL A 165 3.64 9.89 1.49
CA VAL A 165 2.82 10.51 0.43
C VAL A 165 1.40 10.79 0.93
N PHE A 166 0.79 9.86 1.65
CA PHE A 166 -0.55 10.03 2.20
C PHE A 166 -0.59 11.10 3.30
N PHE A 167 0.43 11.15 4.15
CA PHE A 167 0.58 12.18 5.16
C PHE A 167 0.72 13.57 4.52
N CYS A 168 1.59 13.71 3.51
CA CYS A 168 1.72 14.95 2.75
C CYS A 168 0.40 15.37 2.10
N PHE A 169 -0.33 14.42 1.51
CA PHE A 169 -1.65 14.66 0.94
C PHE A 169 -2.64 15.16 1.99
N MET A 170 -2.66 14.55 3.19
CA MET A 170 -3.54 14.98 4.28
C MET A 170 -3.19 16.37 4.81
N VAL A 171 -1.90 16.66 5.00
CA VAL A 171 -1.44 17.99 5.42
C VAL A 171 -1.84 19.03 4.37
N ALA A 172 -1.63 18.73 3.09
CA ALA A 172 -1.96 19.65 2.01
C ALA A 172 -3.47 19.92 1.92
N ASN A 173 -4.32 18.91 2.11
CA ASN A 173 -5.77 19.08 2.20
C ASN A 173 -6.20 19.86 3.44
N GLY A 174 -5.58 19.61 4.60
CA GLY A 174 -5.85 20.35 5.83
C GLY A 174 -5.52 21.84 5.69
N ILE A 175 -4.36 22.15 5.08
CA ILE A 175 -3.96 23.52 4.75
C ILE A 175 -4.97 24.13 3.78
N ALA A 176 -5.30 23.43 2.68
CA ALA A 176 -6.26 23.88 1.69
C ALA A 176 -7.61 24.24 2.32
N SER A 177 -8.12 23.39 3.21
CA SER A 177 -9.36 23.64 3.95
C SER A 177 -9.26 24.89 4.84
N SER A 178 -8.12 25.08 5.52
CA SER A 178 -7.89 26.23 6.40
C SER A 178 -7.86 27.57 5.64
N ILE A 179 -7.31 27.58 4.43
CA ILE A 179 -7.24 28.77 3.57
C ILE A 179 -8.48 28.96 2.69
N ARG A 180 -9.52 28.14 2.84
CA ARG A 180 -10.73 28.17 1.99
C ARG A 180 -11.38 29.55 1.93
N HIS A 181 -11.38 30.26 3.06
CA HIS A 181 -11.98 31.59 3.20
C HIS A 181 -11.27 32.67 2.37
N LEU A 182 -10.02 32.44 1.96
CA LEU A 182 -9.25 33.38 1.12
C LEU A 182 -9.68 33.35 -0.36
N PHE A 183 -10.40 32.31 -0.79
CA PHE A 183 -10.84 32.17 -2.18
C PHE A 183 -12.24 32.77 -2.40
N ALA A 184 -12.31 33.81 -3.22
CA ALA A 184 -13.56 34.51 -3.55
C ALA A 184 -14.57 33.67 -4.34
N THR A 185 -14.11 32.68 -5.12
CA THR A 185 -14.98 31.81 -5.94
C THR A 185 -14.73 30.33 -5.67
N ASP A 186 -15.81 29.55 -5.72
CA ASP A 186 -15.75 28.09 -5.52
C ASP A 186 -14.91 27.40 -6.61
N TYR A 187 -14.85 27.96 -7.83
CA TYR A 187 -14.06 27.44 -8.94
C TYR A 187 -12.54 27.58 -8.70
N ALA A 188 -12.08 28.71 -8.18
CA ALA A 188 -10.66 28.93 -7.90
C ALA A 188 -10.15 27.97 -6.82
N PHE A 189 -10.97 27.73 -5.79
CA PHE A 189 -10.65 26.74 -4.75
C PHE A 189 -10.56 25.32 -5.31
N ARG A 190 -11.52 24.91 -6.16
CA ARG A 190 -11.49 23.58 -6.81
C ARG A 190 -10.24 23.37 -7.66
N ALA A 191 -9.86 24.37 -8.46
CA ALA A 191 -8.65 24.32 -9.28
C ALA A 191 -7.38 24.19 -8.42
N TYR A 192 -7.33 24.92 -7.30
CA TYR A 192 -6.23 24.82 -6.34
C TYR A 192 -6.10 23.41 -5.75
N VAL A 193 -7.19 22.83 -5.23
CA VAL A 193 -7.11 21.50 -4.63
C VAL A 193 -6.82 20.41 -5.66
N ALA A 194 -7.35 20.54 -6.89
CA ALA A 194 -7.00 19.64 -7.99
C ALA A 194 -5.50 19.68 -8.33
N ALA A 195 -4.88 20.87 -8.29
CA ALA A 195 -3.44 21.02 -8.50
C ALA A 195 -2.60 20.38 -7.36
N VAL A 196 -3.14 20.32 -6.15
CA VAL A 196 -2.50 19.73 -4.96
C VAL A 196 -2.77 18.22 -4.85
N TYR A 197 -3.54 17.64 -5.77
CA TYR A 197 -3.92 16.23 -5.73
C TYR A 197 -2.73 15.31 -6.02
N LEU A 198 -2.21 14.65 -4.98
CA LEU A 198 -0.99 13.81 -5.05
C LEU A 198 -1.24 12.36 -5.50
N VAL A 199 -2.49 11.93 -5.63
CA VAL A 199 -2.84 10.53 -5.94
C VAL A 199 -2.26 10.05 -7.28
N PRO A 200 -2.28 10.82 -8.38
CA PRO A 200 -1.68 10.39 -9.65
C PRO A 200 -0.16 10.21 -9.57
N ILE A 201 0.50 11.02 -8.74
CA ILE A 201 1.95 10.90 -8.49
C ILE A 201 2.22 9.61 -7.71
N TYR A 202 1.39 9.31 -6.71
CA TYR A 202 1.48 8.09 -5.93
C TYR A 202 1.30 6.82 -6.78
N THR A 203 0.30 6.80 -7.67
CA THR A 203 0.00 5.64 -8.52
C THR A 203 1.11 5.34 -9.52
N LEU A 204 1.80 6.36 -10.03
CA LEU A 204 2.99 6.18 -10.89
C LEU A 204 4.26 5.87 -10.07
N GLY A 205 4.42 6.50 -8.91
CA GLY A 205 5.60 6.34 -8.06
C GLY A 205 5.70 4.96 -7.41
N SER A 206 4.58 4.39 -6.99
CA SER A 206 4.53 3.07 -6.32
C SER A 206 5.13 1.91 -7.15
N PRO A 207 4.71 1.67 -8.41
CA PRO A 207 5.28 0.60 -9.23
C PRO A 207 6.75 0.86 -9.59
N LEU A 208 7.16 2.12 -9.78
CA LEU A 208 8.57 2.48 -10.02
C LEU A 208 9.44 2.19 -8.80
N LEU A 209 8.96 2.53 -7.61
CA LEU A 209 9.63 2.22 -6.35
C LEU A 209 9.74 0.71 -6.15
N MET A 210 8.64 -0.03 -6.36
CA MET A 210 8.62 -1.48 -6.25
C MET A 210 9.60 -2.12 -7.25
N TRP A 211 9.60 -1.68 -8.51
CA TRP A 211 10.54 -2.14 -9.52
C TRP A 211 12.00 -1.87 -9.13
N TRP A 212 12.29 -0.69 -8.61
CA TRP A 212 13.63 -0.32 -8.13
C TRP A 212 14.09 -1.21 -6.96
N ILE A 213 13.22 -1.44 -5.97
CA ILE A 213 13.49 -2.32 -4.83
C ILE A 213 13.77 -3.75 -5.30
N LEU A 214 12.93 -4.28 -6.19
CA LEU A 214 13.06 -5.64 -6.73
C LEU A 214 14.36 -5.80 -7.53
N ARG A 215 14.70 -4.81 -8.34
CA ARG A 215 15.95 -4.79 -9.10
C ARG A 215 17.16 -4.82 -8.16
N ARG A 216 17.18 -3.95 -7.16
CA ARG A 216 18.27 -3.88 -6.18
C ARG A 216 18.40 -5.17 -5.36
N HIS A 217 17.28 -5.80 -5.02
CA HIS A 217 17.26 -7.09 -4.35
C HIS A 217 17.83 -8.21 -5.23
N ARG A 218 17.44 -8.26 -6.51
CA ARG A 218 18.00 -9.22 -7.49
C ARG A 218 19.51 -9.06 -7.63
N GLU A 219 19.98 -7.82 -7.78
CA GLU A 219 21.42 -7.52 -7.89
C GLU A 219 22.20 -7.93 -6.63
N SER A 220 21.65 -7.72 -5.43
CA SER A 220 22.26 -8.18 -4.19
C SER A 220 22.38 -9.70 -4.16
N ARG A 221 21.30 -10.43 -4.51
CA ARG A 221 21.31 -11.90 -4.55
C ARG A 221 22.32 -12.44 -5.56
N SER A 222 22.42 -11.84 -6.74
CA SER A 222 23.42 -12.26 -7.74
C SER A 222 24.84 -12.12 -7.21
N LYS A 223 25.16 -11.03 -6.51
CA LYS A 223 26.49 -10.82 -5.89
C LYS A 223 26.77 -11.84 -4.78
N ASP A 224 25.79 -12.14 -3.95
CA ASP A 224 25.93 -13.12 -2.86
C ASP A 224 26.15 -14.55 -3.42
N LEU A 225 25.44 -14.93 -4.48
CA LEU A 225 25.64 -16.21 -5.16
C LEU A 225 27.04 -16.33 -5.80
N LEU A 226 27.53 -15.25 -6.43
CA LEU A 226 28.89 -15.23 -6.98
C LEU A 226 29.95 -15.38 -5.89
N ARG A 227 29.78 -14.74 -4.73
CA ARG A 227 30.67 -14.91 -3.57
C ARG A 227 30.68 -16.33 -3.04
N ILE A 228 29.51 -16.95 -2.90
CA ILE A 228 29.39 -18.34 -2.44
C ILE A 228 30.04 -19.28 -3.45
N SER A 229 29.78 -19.10 -4.75
CA SER A 229 30.38 -19.91 -5.81
C SER A 229 31.91 -19.76 -5.86
N ALA A 230 32.43 -18.54 -5.69
CA ALA A 230 33.87 -18.30 -5.61
C ALA A 230 34.51 -18.97 -4.38
N LYS A 231 33.84 -18.92 -3.23
CA LYS A 231 34.30 -19.58 -1.99
C LYS A 231 34.34 -21.11 -2.12
N ILE A 232 33.30 -21.71 -2.71
CA ILE A 232 33.24 -23.15 -2.93
C ILE A 232 34.35 -23.60 -3.90
N LYS A 233 34.63 -22.79 -4.93
CA LYS A 233 35.73 -23.06 -5.85
C LYS A 233 37.08 -23.08 -5.11
N ASP A 234 37.33 -22.09 -4.27
CA ASP A 234 38.55 -22.00 -3.44
C ASP A 234 38.68 -23.17 -2.45
N GLU A 235 37.61 -23.53 -1.73
CA GLU A 235 37.60 -24.69 -0.82
C GLU A 235 37.83 -26.02 -1.56
N ASN A 236 37.23 -26.21 -2.74
CA ASN A 236 37.46 -27.39 -3.57
C ASN A 236 38.90 -27.43 -4.10
N ASP A 237 39.44 -26.30 -4.57
CA ASP A 237 40.82 -26.21 -5.05
C ASP A 237 41.81 -26.56 -3.92
N ILE A 238 41.55 -26.10 -2.69
CA ILE A 238 42.31 -26.50 -1.48
C ILE A 238 42.16 -28.00 -1.20
N TYR A 239 40.93 -28.54 -1.22
CA TYR A 239 40.68 -29.96 -0.98
C TYR A 239 41.42 -30.85 -1.98
N PHE A 240 41.32 -30.57 -3.28
CA PHE A 240 41.99 -31.37 -4.32
C PHE A 240 43.52 -31.21 -4.30
N SER A 241 44.04 -30.04 -3.94
CA SER A 241 45.49 -29.83 -3.80
C SER A 241 46.12 -30.69 -2.71
N ASN A 242 45.40 -30.96 -1.61
CA ASN A 242 45.87 -31.83 -0.52
C ASN A 242 45.92 -33.31 -0.91
N TYR A 243 45.02 -33.78 -1.78
CA TYR A 243 45.05 -35.17 -2.26
C TYR A 243 46.13 -35.43 -3.31
N ALA A 244 46.49 -34.41 -4.10
CA ALA A 244 47.54 -34.52 -5.11
C ALA A 244 48.95 -34.74 -4.52
N TRP A 245 49.15 -34.44 -3.23
CA TRP A 245 50.44 -34.60 -2.54
C TRP A 245 50.64 -35.96 -1.87
N ASN A 246 49.58 -36.77 -1.72
CA ASN A 246 49.60 -38.04 -0.97
C ASN A 246 49.75 -39.30 -1.86
N THR A 247 50.23 -39.13 -3.09
CA THR A 247 50.41 -40.21 -4.08
C THR A 247 51.87 -40.64 -4.28
N LYS A 248 52.74 -40.44 -3.28
CA LYS A 248 54.11 -40.97 -3.27
C LYS A 248 54.31 -42.08 -2.26
#